data_AF-A0A2A2QUF8-F1
#
_entry.id   AF-A0A2A2QUF8-F1
#
_cell.length_a   1.000
_cell.length_b   1.000
_cell.length_c   1.000
_cell.angle_alpha   90.00
_cell.angle_beta   90.00
_cell.angle_gamma   90.00
#
_symmetry.space_group_name_H-M   'P 1'
#
loop_
_entity.id
_entity.type
_entity.pdbx_description
1 polymer ?
#
loop_
_entity_poly.entity_id
_entity_poly.type
_entity_poly.pdbx_seq_one_letter_code
_entity_poly.pdbx_strand_id
1 'polypeptide(L)'
;MKRSRSSESFLEKTIFASRWLQAPLYVGLIIAQCVYVYQFFVELWHLGHIAFSPAGTVKDPSTLIMLNVLGLIDVVMIANLLIMVIIGGYETFVSRLNLDQHPDQPEWLSHVNAGMLKVKLATALISISSIHLLKTFIEVRSPEFAAAPNSVMWQVIIHCVFVFSAIALAYTDKLMMSSVKAASGPS
;
A
#
# COMPACT_ATOMS: atom_id res chain seq x y z
N MET A 1 12.06 -51.93 11.08
CA MET A 1 12.38 -51.21 9.84
C MET A 1 12.38 -49.70 10.15
N LYS A 2 13.56 -49.08 10.30
CA LYS A 2 13.77 -47.68 10.76
C LYS A 2 14.28 -46.89 9.55
N ARG A 3 13.43 -46.10 8.88
CA ARG A 3 13.85 -45.24 7.76
C ARG A 3 13.12 -43.90 7.80
N SER A 4 13.91 -42.81 7.80
CA SER A 4 13.58 -41.42 7.37
C SER A 4 13.28 -40.26 8.36
N ARG A 5 13.53 -40.35 9.68
CA ARG A 5 13.37 -39.17 10.59
C ARG A 5 14.31 -37.96 10.34
N SER A 6 15.35 -38.08 9.50
CA SER A 6 16.37 -37.01 9.37
C SER A 6 15.98 -35.90 8.39
N SER A 7 15.27 -36.22 7.31
CA SER A 7 14.97 -35.25 6.24
C SER A 7 13.88 -34.27 6.61
N GLU A 8 12.92 -34.69 7.45
CA GLU A 8 11.86 -33.83 8.00
C GLU A 8 12.46 -32.68 8.82
N SER A 9 13.46 -32.96 9.66
CA SER A 9 14.10 -31.93 10.50
C SER A 9 14.91 -30.87 9.73
N PHE A 10 15.45 -31.21 8.55
CA PHE A 10 16.23 -30.28 7.74
C PHE A 10 15.31 -29.33 6.97
N LEU A 11 14.22 -29.85 6.40
CA LEU A 11 13.20 -29.05 5.74
C LEU A 11 12.54 -28.07 6.73
N GLU A 12 12.17 -28.54 7.92
CA GLU A 12 11.61 -27.69 8.97
C GLU A 12 12.59 -26.59 9.39
N LYS A 13 13.86 -26.92 9.66
CA LYS A 13 14.89 -25.92 10.01
C LYS A 13 15.12 -24.91 8.88
N THR A 14 15.07 -25.34 7.63
CA THR A 14 15.23 -24.46 6.46
C THR A 14 14.04 -23.51 6.31
N ILE A 15 12.82 -24.02 6.50
CA ILE A 15 11.59 -23.21 6.48
C ILE A 15 11.60 -22.19 7.63
N PHE A 16 11.98 -22.60 8.85
CA PHE A 16 12.10 -21.68 9.99
C PHE A 16 13.20 -20.62 9.78
N ALA A 17 14.35 -20.99 9.22
CA ALA A 17 15.44 -20.06 8.92
C ALA A 17 15.07 -19.02 7.85
N SER A 18 14.17 -19.36 6.92
CA SER A 18 13.72 -18.44 5.86
C SER A 18 13.07 -17.15 6.38
N ARG A 19 12.56 -17.15 7.62
CA ARG A 19 11.98 -15.97 8.28
C ARG A 19 13.01 -14.89 8.58
N TRP A 20 14.25 -15.29 8.90
CA TRP A 20 15.33 -14.33 9.14
C TRP A 20 15.70 -13.54 7.88
N LEU A 21 15.35 -14.05 6.69
CA LEU A 21 15.53 -13.32 5.44
C LEU A 21 14.57 -12.12 5.31
N GLN A 22 13.42 -12.14 6.00
CA GLN A 22 12.43 -11.05 5.93
C GLN A 22 12.80 -9.86 6.80
N ALA A 23 13.48 -10.07 7.94
CA ALA A 23 13.94 -9.00 8.81
C ALA A 23 14.78 -7.92 8.08
N PRO A 24 15.84 -8.27 7.31
CA PRO A 24 16.61 -7.27 6.58
C PRO A 24 15.80 -6.61 5.44
N LEU A 25 14.80 -7.29 4.86
CA LEU A 25 13.91 -6.68 3.87
C LEU A 25 13.08 -5.56 4.50
N TYR A 26 12.53 -5.77 5.71
CA TYR A 26 11.79 -4.73 6.41
C TYR A 26 12.68 -3.54 6.80
N VAL A 27 13.94 -3.79 7.19
CA VAL A 27 14.93 -2.72 7.41
C VAL A 27 15.15 -1.92 6.12
N GLY A 28 15.30 -2.60 4.98
CA GLY A 28 15.40 -1.96 3.67
C GLY A 28 14.17 -1.09 3.33
N LEU A 29 12.96 -1.58 3.62
CA LEU A 29 11.73 -0.81 3.42
C LEU A 29 11.64 0.41 4.34
N ILE A 30 12.13 0.34 5.58
CA ILE A 30 12.22 1.49 6.49
C ILE A 30 13.21 2.53 5.95
N ILE A 31 14.35 2.10 5.43
CA ILE A 31 15.32 3.01 4.80
C ILE A 31 14.68 3.70 3.58
N ALA A 32 13.98 2.94 2.74
CA ALA A 32 13.24 3.52 1.61
C ALA A 32 12.19 4.54 2.08
N GLN A 33 11.49 4.27 3.19
CA GLN A 33 10.57 5.22 3.80
C GLN A 33 11.27 6.52 4.21
N CYS A 34 12.47 6.44 4.81
CA CYS A 34 13.26 7.63 5.16
C CYS A 34 13.64 8.46 3.91
N VAL A 35 13.95 7.79 2.79
CA VAL A 35 14.22 8.48 1.51
C VAL A 35 12.98 9.22 1.01
N TYR A 36 11.79 8.63 1.08
CA TYR A 36 10.54 9.31 0.73
C TYR A 36 10.25 10.51 1.62
N VAL A 37 10.52 10.41 2.92
CA VAL A 37 10.39 11.55 3.85
C VAL A 37 11.33 12.69 3.46
N TYR A 38 12.58 12.36 3.11
CA TYR A 38 13.52 13.37 2.61
C TYR A 38 13.03 14.02 1.31
N GLN A 39 12.58 13.22 0.34
CA GLN A 39 12.00 13.71 -0.93
C GLN A 39 10.82 14.65 -0.69
N PHE A 40 9.94 14.32 0.25
CA PHE A 40 8.81 15.17 0.64
C PHE A 40 9.28 16.55 1.10
N PHE A 41 10.32 16.64 1.94
CA PHE A 41 10.85 17.93 2.39
C PHE A 41 11.48 18.73 1.25
N VAL A 42 12.15 18.07 0.29
CA VAL A 42 12.69 18.73 -0.90
C VAL A 42 11.59 19.33 -1.76
N GLU A 43 10.51 18.57 -2.02
CA GLU A 43 9.37 19.06 -2.80
C GLU A 43 8.61 20.18 -2.08
N LEU A 44 8.47 20.07 -0.75
CA LEU A 44 7.85 21.11 0.07
C LEU A 44 8.67 22.41 0.03
N TRP A 45 9.99 22.30 0.06
CA TRP A 45 10.90 23.43 -0.07
C TRP A 45 10.77 24.11 -1.45
N HIS A 46 10.72 23.33 -2.53
CA HIS A 46 10.45 23.86 -3.87
C HIS A 46 9.10 24.57 -3.97
N LEU A 47 8.04 24.00 -3.40
CA LEU A 47 6.73 24.63 -3.35
C LEU A 47 6.78 25.97 -2.63
N GLY A 48 7.46 26.04 -1.48
CA GLY A 48 7.66 27.30 -0.75
C GLY A 48 8.36 28.35 -1.60
N HIS A 49 9.45 28.00 -2.27
CA HIS A 49 10.15 28.93 -3.17
C HIS A 49 9.27 29.47 -4.29
N ILE A 50 8.43 28.64 -4.90
CA ILE A 50 7.50 29.07 -5.95
C ILE A 50 6.42 30.00 -5.37
N ALA A 51 5.88 29.67 -4.20
CA ALA A 51 4.82 30.45 -3.55
C ALA A 51 5.29 31.85 -3.10
N PHE A 52 6.55 31.98 -2.66
CA PHE A 52 7.12 33.24 -2.18
C PHE A 52 7.98 33.97 -3.24
N SER A 53 8.02 33.49 -4.48
CA SER A 53 8.74 34.18 -5.56
C SER A 53 8.04 35.49 -5.95
N PRO A 54 8.81 36.54 -6.33
CA PRO A 54 8.23 37.81 -6.78
C PRO A 54 7.24 37.63 -7.93
N ALA A 55 6.17 38.43 -7.95
CA ALA A 55 5.15 38.38 -9.00
C ALA A 55 5.78 38.68 -10.39
N GLY A 56 5.68 37.74 -11.33
CA GLY A 56 6.16 37.89 -12.72
C GLY A 56 7.25 36.92 -13.17
N THR A 57 7.88 36.16 -12.25
CA THR A 57 8.95 35.20 -12.61
C THR A 57 8.47 33.87 -13.17
N VAL A 58 7.20 33.51 -12.96
CA VAL A 58 6.67 32.18 -13.29
C VAL A 58 5.36 32.35 -14.08
N LYS A 59 5.24 31.69 -15.23
CA LYS A 59 3.98 31.61 -15.99
C LYS A 59 3.03 30.66 -15.26
N ASP A 60 1.78 31.09 -15.05
CA ASP A 60 0.70 30.34 -14.39
C ASP A 60 1.07 29.68 -13.05
N PRO A 61 1.45 30.47 -12.02
CA PRO A 61 1.88 29.96 -10.72
C PRO A 61 0.81 29.12 -10.01
N SER A 62 -0.48 29.35 -10.26
CA SER A 62 -1.58 28.56 -9.68
C SER A 62 -1.56 27.10 -10.14
N THR A 63 -1.34 26.84 -11.44
CA THR A 63 -1.26 25.49 -12.00
C THR A 63 -0.03 24.76 -11.48
N LEU A 64 1.12 25.44 -11.42
CA LEU A 64 2.37 24.84 -10.92
C LEU A 64 2.30 24.52 -9.42
N ILE A 65 1.73 25.41 -8.61
CA ILE A 65 1.50 25.13 -7.19
C ILE A 65 0.57 23.92 -7.03
N MET A 66 -0.52 23.86 -7.80
CA MET A 66 -1.43 22.71 -7.77
C MET A 66 -0.73 21.39 -8.16
N LEU A 67 0.08 21.38 -9.23
CA LEU A 67 0.83 20.20 -9.66
C LEU A 67 1.86 19.74 -8.62
N ASN A 68 2.55 20.67 -7.97
CA ASN A 68 3.50 20.35 -6.90
C ASN A 68 2.81 19.80 -5.65
N VAL A 69 1.66 20.37 -5.26
CA VAL A 69 0.82 19.80 -4.19
C VAL A 69 0.39 18.39 -4.54
N LEU A 70 0.01 18.14 -5.79
CA LEU A 70 -0.41 16.82 -6.23
C LEU A 70 0.75 15.80 -6.23
N GLY A 71 1.99 16.24 -6.51
CA GLY A 71 3.21 15.45 -6.30
C GLY A 71 3.46 15.11 -4.83
N LEU A 72 3.33 16.10 -3.93
CA LEU A 72 3.47 15.87 -2.49
C LEU A 72 2.44 14.87 -1.96
N ILE A 73 1.19 14.94 -2.44
CA ILE A 73 0.14 13.96 -2.10
C ILE A 73 0.55 12.56 -2.55
N ASP A 74 1.16 12.42 -3.72
CA ASP A 74 1.58 11.14 -4.25
C ASP A 74 2.68 10.47 -3.40
N VAL A 75 3.71 11.24 -3.02
CA VAL A 75 4.77 10.79 -2.12
C VAL A 75 4.18 10.29 -0.78
N VAL A 76 3.27 11.05 -0.17
CA VAL A 76 2.62 10.67 1.09
C VAL A 76 1.82 9.37 0.96
N MET A 77 1.18 9.19 -0.18
CA MET A 77 0.32 8.04 -0.41
C MET A 77 1.11 6.75 -0.62
N ILE A 78 2.23 6.80 -1.34
CA ILE A 78 3.19 5.68 -1.44
C ILE A 78 3.78 5.37 -0.05
N ALA A 79 4.14 6.40 0.71
CA ALA A 79 4.65 6.26 2.08
C ALA A 79 3.65 5.56 3.01
N ASN A 80 2.35 5.86 2.89
CA ASN A 80 1.29 5.19 3.66
C ASN A 80 1.11 3.71 3.28
N LEU A 81 1.22 3.39 1.98
CA LEU A 81 1.23 2.00 1.54
C LEU A 81 2.45 1.23 2.06
N LEU A 82 3.63 1.83 2.02
CA LEU A 82 4.84 1.21 2.53
C LEU A 82 4.72 0.87 4.01
N ILE A 83 4.19 1.78 4.84
CA ILE A 83 3.92 1.51 6.25
C ILE A 83 2.97 0.32 6.42
N MET A 84 1.89 0.28 5.65
CA MET A 84 0.92 -0.83 5.67
C MET A 84 1.59 -2.18 5.33
N VAL A 85 2.47 -2.21 4.33
CA VAL A 85 3.22 -3.41 3.92
C VAL A 85 4.23 -3.83 5.00
N ILE A 86 4.95 -2.87 5.59
CA ILE A 86 5.94 -3.14 6.65
C ILE A 86 5.23 -3.75 7.86
N ILE A 87 4.17 -3.12 8.37
CA ILE A 87 3.46 -3.58 9.57
C ILE A 87 2.76 -4.91 9.31
N GLY A 88 1.99 -5.01 8.21
CA GLY A 88 1.25 -6.24 7.89
C GLY A 88 2.17 -7.43 7.61
N GLY A 89 3.29 -7.19 6.92
CA GLY A 89 4.30 -8.20 6.67
C GLY A 89 5.00 -8.66 7.95
N TYR A 90 5.46 -7.71 8.77
CA TYR A 90 6.10 -8.01 10.04
C TYR A 90 5.16 -8.77 10.99
N GLU A 91 3.90 -8.36 11.09
CA GLU A 91 2.88 -9.04 11.89
C GLU A 91 2.73 -10.50 11.44
N THR A 92 2.57 -10.72 10.12
CA THR A 92 2.26 -12.04 9.55
C THR A 92 3.42 -13.02 9.66
N PHE A 93 4.66 -12.59 9.39
CA PHE A 93 5.76 -13.53 9.21
C PHE A 93 6.85 -13.47 10.29
N VAL A 94 6.97 -12.36 11.02
CA VAL A 94 7.97 -12.21 12.09
C VAL A 94 7.31 -12.29 13.47
N SER A 95 6.21 -11.57 13.70
CA SER A 95 5.56 -11.42 15.02
C SER A 95 4.71 -12.64 15.43
N ARG A 96 3.87 -13.20 14.54
CA ARG A 96 2.88 -14.24 14.90
C ARG A 96 3.41 -15.64 15.23
N LEU A 97 4.72 -15.87 15.16
CA LEU A 97 5.31 -17.21 15.33
C LEU A 97 6.02 -17.37 16.68
N ASN A 98 5.51 -16.74 17.74
CA ASN A 98 6.06 -16.88 19.10
C ASN A 98 5.01 -16.89 20.22
N LEU A 99 3.86 -17.56 20.03
CA LEU A 99 2.81 -17.68 21.06
C LEU A 99 2.25 -19.11 21.22
N ASP A 100 3.12 -20.12 21.24
CA ASP A 100 2.71 -21.50 21.54
C ASP A 100 2.72 -21.87 23.04
N GLN A 101 3.02 -20.98 24.00
CA GLN A 101 3.09 -21.38 25.43
C GLN A 101 2.65 -20.34 26.48
N HIS A 102 1.52 -19.65 26.33
CA HIS A 102 0.87 -19.07 27.52
C HIS A 102 -0.68 -19.14 27.45
N PRO A 103 -1.35 -19.61 28.54
CA PRO A 103 -2.80 -19.81 28.61
C PRO A 103 -3.63 -18.51 28.58
N ASP A 104 -2.99 -17.34 28.60
CA ASP A 104 -3.63 -16.04 28.49
C ASP A 104 -3.26 -15.37 27.15
N GLN A 105 -3.89 -15.80 26.06
CA GLN A 105 -3.85 -15.08 24.78
C GLN A 105 -4.92 -13.97 24.78
N PRO A 106 -4.57 -12.69 24.61
CA PRO A 106 -5.54 -11.60 24.59
C PRO A 106 -6.26 -11.47 23.23
N GLU A 107 -7.56 -11.16 23.27
CA GLU A 107 -8.56 -11.23 22.18
C GLU A 107 -8.27 -10.38 20.93
N TRP A 108 -7.25 -9.51 20.94
CA TRP A 108 -6.96 -8.57 19.84
C TRP A 108 -6.14 -9.16 18.69
N LEU A 109 -5.51 -10.34 18.85
CA LEU A 109 -4.68 -11.00 17.80
C LEU A 109 -5.49 -11.97 16.90
N SER A 110 -6.68 -12.37 17.33
CA SER A 110 -7.64 -13.16 16.54
C SER A 110 -8.50 -12.28 15.63
N HIS A 111 -8.53 -10.95 15.85
CA HIS A 111 -9.47 -10.04 15.20
C HIS A 111 -8.85 -9.07 14.17
N VAL A 112 -7.56 -9.22 13.82
CA VAL A 112 -7.03 -8.66 12.56
C VAL A 112 -7.58 -9.52 11.42
N ASN A 113 -8.85 -9.30 11.10
CA ASN A 113 -9.57 -10.00 10.05
C ASN A 113 -8.81 -9.80 8.74
N ALA A 114 -8.30 -10.88 8.15
CA ALA A 114 -7.60 -10.84 6.87
C ALA A 114 -8.43 -10.12 5.78
N GLY A 115 -9.76 -10.09 5.91
CA GLY A 115 -10.66 -9.28 5.08
C GLY A 115 -10.40 -7.77 5.20
N MET A 116 -10.26 -7.23 6.42
CA MET A 116 -9.98 -5.80 6.64
C MET A 116 -8.63 -5.37 6.10
N LEU A 117 -7.61 -6.23 6.16
CA LEU A 117 -6.29 -5.95 5.58
C LEU A 117 -6.36 -5.87 4.04
N LYS A 118 -7.08 -6.80 3.41
CA LYS A 118 -7.27 -6.84 1.95
C LYS A 118 -8.07 -5.63 1.45
N VAL A 119 -9.14 -5.25 2.17
CA VAL A 119 -9.95 -4.07 1.82
C VAL A 119 -9.12 -2.79 1.95
N LYS A 120 -8.37 -2.61 3.04
CA LYS A 120 -7.51 -1.42 3.22
C LYS A 120 -6.47 -1.29 2.10
N LEU A 121 -5.84 -2.39 1.69
CA LEU A 121 -4.91 -2.39 0.57
C LEU A 121 -5.59 -2.02 -0.76
N ALA A 122 -6.74 -2.63 -1.06
CA ALA A 122 -7.49 -2.34 -2.28
C ALA A 122 -7.94 -0.88 -2.37
N THR A 123 -8.46 -0.32 -1.27
CA THR A 123 -8.85 1.10 -1.20
C THR A 123 -7.66 2.01 -1.42
N ALA A 124 -6.52 1.72 -0.78
CA ALA A 124 -5.32 2.53 -0.96
C ALA A 124 -4.81 2.50 -2.41
N LEU A 125 -4.78 1.33 -3.07
CA LEU A 125 -4.39 1.22 -4.49
C LEU A 125 -5.32 1.99 -5.44
N ILE A 126 -6.64 1.99 -5.19
CA ILE A 126 -7.60 2.79 -5.96
C ILE A 126 -7.32 4.28 -5.77
N SER A 127 -7.17 4.73 -4.53
CA SER A 127 -6.83 6.13 -4.23
C SER A 127 -5.53 6.56 -4.94
N ILE A 128 -4.52 5.68 -4.99
CA ILE A 128 -3.27 5.93 -5.72
C ILE A 128 -3.49 6.20 -7.18
N SER A 129 -4.19 5.28 -7.82
CA SER A 129 -4.45 5.38 -9.24
C SER A 129 -5.33 6.60 -9.58
N SER A 130 -6.27 6.99 -8.72
CA SER A 130 -7.11 8.19 -8.92
C SER A 130 -6.30 9.49 -8.90
N ILE A 131 -5.36 9.66 -7.96
CA ILE A 131 -4.54 10.88 -7.84
C ILE A 131 -3.65 11.06 -9.07
N HIS A 132 -3.05 9.97 -9.56
CA HIS A 132 -2.26 10.00 -10.79
C HIS A 132 -3.09 10.41 -12.01
N LEU A 133 -4.31 9.86 -12.13
CA LEU A 133 -5.21 10.20 -13.24
C LEU A 133 -5.63 11.68 -13.18
N LEU A 134 -5.87 12.22 -11.99
CA LEU A 134 -6.14 13.64 -11.79
C LEU A 134 -4.95 14.52 -12.19
N LYS A 135 -3.72 14.09 -11.86
CA LYS A 135 -2.48 14.79 -12.27
C LYS A 135 -2.37 14.85 -13.79
N THR A 136 -2.48 13.71 -14.46
CA THR A 136 -2.45 13.65 -15.93
C THR A 136 -3.56 14.49 -16.57
N PHE A 137 -4.77 14.50 -16.00
CA PHE A 137 -5.88 15.31 -16.50
C PHE A 137 -5.57 16.82 -16.45
N ILE A 138 -4.92 17.28 -15.37
CA ILE A 138 -4.48 18.67 -15.23
C ILE A 138 -3.34 18.98 -16.20
N GLU A 139 -2.35 18.10 -16.32
CA GLU A 139 -1.18 18.28 -17.18
C GLU A 139 -1.55 18.35 -18.66
N VAL A 140 -2.48 17.52 -19.14
CA VAL A 140 -2.97 17.53 -20.54
C VAL A 140 -3.60 18.87 -20.94
N ARG A 141 -4.07 19.67 -19.97
CA ARG A 141 -4.58 21.02 -20.21
C ARG A 141 -3.48 22.08 -20.28
N SER A 142 -2.27 21.77 -19.84
CA SER A 142 -1.14 22.70 -19.89
C SER A 142 -0.43 22.62 -21.25
N PRO A 143 -0.12 23.76 -21.90
CA PRO A 143 0.48 23.78 -23.22
C PRO A 143 1.93 23.26 -23.26
N GLU A 144 2.59 23.15 -22.10
CA GLU A 144 3.97 22.67 -21.97
C GLU A 144 4.07 21.14 -21.80
N PHE A 145 3.01 20.46 -21.37
CA PHE A 145 3.02 19.03 -21.04
C PHE A 145 1.78 18.32 -21.61
N ALA A 146 1.63 18.31 -22.94
CA ALA A 146 0.62 17.49 -23.59
C ALA A 146 0.96 16.00 -23.40
N ALA A 147 0.33 15.34 -22.43
CA ALA A 147 0.48 13.89 -22.28
C ALA A 147 -0.05 13.18 -23.54
N ALA A 148 0.65 12.14 -23.99
CA ALA A 148 0.22 11.37 -25.15
C ALA A 148 -1.20 10.81 -24.92
N PRO A 149 -2.16 10.98 -25.84
CA PRO A 149 -3.54 10.51 -25.68
C PRO A 149 -3.65 9.04 -25.28
N ASN A 150 -2.73 8.21 -25.78
CA ASN A 150 -2.64 6.79 -25.47
C ASN A 150 -2.27 6.53 -23.99
N SER A 151 -1.46 7.39 -23.37
CA SER A 151 -1.06 7.25 -21.96
C SER A 151 -2.25 7.45 -21.02
N VAL A 152 -3.06 8.49 -21.29
CA VAL A 152 -4.27 8.77 -20.50
C VAL A 152 -5.28 7.62 -20.61
N MET A 153 -5.47 7.08 -21.83
CA MET A 153 -6.36 5.94 -22.04
C MET A 153 -5.94 4.72 -21.20
N TRP A 154 -4.65 4.37 -21.21
CA TRP A 154 -4.15 3.25 -20.39
C TRP A 154 -4.29 3.49 -18.89
N GLN A 155 -4.05 4.71 -18.41
CA GLN A 155 -4.27 5.05 -16.99
C GLN A 155 -5.75 4.87 -16.59
N VAL A 156 -6.69 5.32 -17.43
CA VAL A 156 -8.14 5.12 -17.19
C VAL A 156 -8.48 3.63 -17.18
N ILE A 157 -7.97 2.85 -18.13
CA ILE A 157 -8.22 1.39 -18.20
C ILE A 157 -7.71 0.70 -16.92
N ILE A 158 -6.47 0.97 -16.51
CA ILE A 158 -5.89 0.37 -15.30
C ILE A 158 -6.68 0.78 -14.06
N HIS A 159 -7.10 2.05 -13.96
CA HIS A 159 -7.92 2.52 -12.85
C HIS A 159 -9.25 1.76 -12.75
N CYS A 160 -9.95 1.60 -13.88
CA CYS A 160 -11.16 0.79 -13.94
C CYS A 160 -10.91 -0.64 -13.47
N VAL A 161 -9.82 -1.28 -13.89
CA VAL A 161 -9.44 -2.64 -13.44
C VAL A 161 -9.26 -2.70 -11.91
N PHE A 162 -8.62 -1.71 -11.29
CA PHE A 162 -8.49 -1.63 -9.83
C PHE A 162 -9.84 -1.47 -9.13
N VAL A 163 -10.71 -0.59 -9.62
CA VAL A 163 -12.06 -0.39 -9.08
C VAL A 163 -12.88 -1.69 -9.16
N PHE A 164 -12.91 -2.34 -10.33
CA PHE A 164 -13.60 -3.62 -10.48
C PHE A 164 -13.02 -4.71 -9.57
N SER A 165 -11.70 -4.77 -9.41
CA SER A 165 -11.04 -5.73 -8.52
C SER A 165 -11.44 -5.53 -7.05
N ALA A 166 -11.56 -4.28 -6.58
CA ALA A 166 -12.01 -4.01 -5.22
C ALA A 166 -13.50 -4.33 -5.02
N ILE A 167 -14.34 -4.06 -6.01
CA ILE A 167 -15.76 -4.45 -5.98
C ILE A 167 -15.89 -5.97 -5.89
N ALA A 168 -15.13 -6.72 -6.69
CA ALA A 168 -15.10 -8.18 -6.65
C ALA A 168 -14.66 -8.68 -5.27
N LEU A 169 -13.61 -8.10 -4.69
CA LEU A 169 -13.12 -8.44 -3.35
C LEU A 169 -14.18 -8.19 -2.27
N ALA A 170 -14.85 -7.03 -2.29
CA ALA A 170 -15.94 -6.70 -1.36
C ALA A 170 -17.14 -7.65 -1.51
N TYR A 171 -17.45 -8.06 -2.74
CA TYR A 171 -18.50 -9.05 -3.02
C TYR A 171 -18.15 -10.42 -2.46
N THR A 172 -16.92 -10.91 -2.65
CA THR A 172 -16.45 -12.17 -2.07
C THR A 172 -16.50 -12.13 -0.54
N ASP A 173 -16.06 -11.03 0.08
CA ASP A 173 -16.10 -10.88 1.55
C ASP A 173 -17.54 -10.93 2.08
N LYS A 174 -18.49 -10.26 1.40
CA LYS A 174 -19.92 -10.32 1.73
C LYS A 174 -20.50 -11.73 1.62
N LEU A 175 -20.15 -12.49 0.57
CA LEU A 175 -20.60 -13.87 0.40
C LEU A 175 -20.09 -14.78 1.51
N MET A 176 -18.82 -14.63 1.90
CA MET A 176 -18.23 -15.39 3.00
C MET A 176 -18.93 -15.10 4.34
N MET A 177 -19.17 -13.82 4.66
CA MET A 177 -19.88 -13.44 5.89
C MET A 177 -21.34 -13.92 5.91
N SER A 178 -22.00 -13.92 4.74
CA SER A 178 -23.38 -14.42 4.59
C SER A 178 -23.47 -15.94 4.80
N SER A 179 -22.49 -16.71 4.31
CA SER A 179 -22.39 -18.16 4.59
C SER A 179 -22.17 -18.46 6.07
N VAL A 180 -21.33 -17.68 6.76
CA VAL A 180 -21.08 -17.86 8.20
C VAL A 180 -22.35 -17.61 9.02
N LYS A 181 -23.11 -16.55 8.71
CA LYS A 181 -24.37 -16.22 9.41
C LYS A 181 -25.48 -17.25 9.17
N ALA A 182 -25.53 -17.87 7.99
CA ALA A 182 -26.49 -18.93 7.68
C ALA A 182 -26.18 -20.25 8.42
N ALA A 183 -24.89 -20.53 8.69
CA ALA A 183 -24.46 -21.72 9.43
C ALA A 183 -24.68 -21.59 10.95
N SER A 184 -24.80 -20.39 11.49
CA SER A 184 -24.97 -20.11 12.94
C SER A 184 -26.43 -19.84 13.35
N GLY A 185 -27.42 -20.49 12.72
CA GLY A 185 -28.86 -20.25 12.97
C GLY A 185 -29.29 -20.37 14.44
N PRO A 186 -30.41 -19.72 14.84
CA PRO A 186 -30.78 -19.51 16.24
C PRO A 186 -31.19 -20.84 16.91
N SER A 187 -30.57 -21.12 18.05
CA SER A 187 -31.06 -22.11 19.03
C SER A 187 -32.37 -21.68 19.65
#